data_AF-A0A0D8IUD6-F1
#
_entry.id   AF-A0A0D8IUD6-F1
#
_cell.length_a   1.000
_cell.length_b   1.000
_cell.length_c   1.000
_cell.angle_alpha   90.00
_cell.angle_beta   90.00
_cell.angle_gamma   90.00
#
_symmetry.space_group_name_H-M   'P 1'
#
loop_
_entity.id
_entity.type
_entity.pdbx_description
1 polymer ?
#
loop_
_entity_poly.entity_id
_entity_poly.type
_entity_poly.pdbx_seq_one_letter_code
_entity_poly.pdbx_strand_id
1 'polypeptide(L)' 'MGMMEEVVKKAEEAGIRDKVKIMVGGAPVTEAFCEQIGADKYTADAASAADAAVALCRASA' A
#
# COMPACT_ATOMS: atom_id res chain seq x y z
N MET A 1 -12.96 11.65 -5.20
CA MET A 1 -11.98 10.94 -6.06
C MET A 1 -10.89 10.39 -5.16
N GLY A 2 -10.50 9.12 -5.36
CA GLY A 2 -9.80 8.31 -4.37
C GLY A 2 -8.40 8.82 -4.03
N MET A 3 -8.27 9.50 -2.88
CA MET A 3 -6.98 10.05 -2.40
C MET A 3 -5.87 8.99 -2.30
N MET A 4 -6.22 7.72 -2.09
CA MET A 4 -5.24 6.63 -2.03
C MET A 4 -4.56 6.38 -3.38
N GLU A 5 -5.29 6.48 -4.49
CA GLU A 5 -4.74 6.34 -5.85
C GLU A 5 -3.82 7.53 -6.19
N GLU A 6 -4.21 8.74 -5.78
CA GLU A 6 -3.38 9.94 -5.94
C GLU A 6 -2.03 9.82 -5.23
N VAL A 7 -1.97 9.18 -4.06
CA VAL A 7 -0.71 8.94 -3.34
C VAL A 7 0.21 8.01 -4.15
N VAL A 8 -0.34 6.95 -4.76
CA VAL A 8 0.45 6.04 -5.61
C VAL A 8 1.01 6.81 -6.81
N LYS A 9 0.17 7.57 -7.50
CA LYS A 9 0.59 8.40 -8.64
C LYS A 9 1.66 9.42 -8.25
N LYS A 10 1.51 10.10 -7.12
CA LYS A 10 2.53 11.06 -6.64
C LYS A 10 3.84 10.39 -6.27
N ALA A 11 3.82 9.15 -5.78
CA ALA A 11 5.03 8.39 -5.53
C ALA A 11 5.74 8.02 -6.86
N GLU A 12 4.99 7.73 -7.92
CA GLU A 12 5.53 7.54 -9.28
C GLU A 12 6.12 8.84 -9.83
N GLU A 13 5.38 9.95 -9.76
CA GLU A 13 5.83 11.27 -10.22
C GLU A 13 7.09 11.75 -9.49
N ALA A 14 7.19 11.47 -8.19
CA ALA A 14 8.38 11.78 -7.40
C ALA A 14 9.56 10.81 -7.65
N GLY A 15 9.38 9.75 -8.46
CA GLY A 15 10.42 8.77 -8.75
C GLY A 15 10.81 7.91 -7.56
N ILE A 16 9.92 7.76 -6.57
CA ILE A 16 10.15 6.97 -5.36
C ILE A 16 9.32 5.70 -5.29
N ARG A 17 8.42 5.46 -6.27
CA ARG A 17 7.49 4.32 -6.26
C ARG A 17 8.17 2.97 -6.03
N ASP A 18 9.34 2.75 -6.63
CA ASP A 18 10.10 1.51 -6.51
C ASP A 18 10.92 1.40 -5.21
N LYS A 19 11.04 2.50 -4.46
CA LYS A 19 11.83 2.60 -3.22
C LYS A 19 10.99 2.48 -1.95
N VAL A 20 9.67 2.53 -2.08
CA VAL A 20 8.73 2.45 -0.95
C VAL A 20 7.66 1.41 -1.21
N LYS A 21 7.11 0.85 -0.13
CA LYS A 21 5.95 -0.03 -0.17
C LYS A 21 4.73 0.75 0.31
N ILE A 22 3.68 0.76 -0.52
CA ILE A 22 2.44 1.48 -0.24
C ILE A 22 1.40 0.44 0.19
N MET A 23 0.95 0.53 1.44
CA MET A 23 -0.07 -0.37 1.99
C MET A 23 -1.39 0.38 2.15
N VAL A 24 -2.51 -0.33 1.94
CA VAL A 24 -3.86 0.23 2.09
C VAL A 24 -4.73 -0.67 2.95
N GLY A 25 -5.73 -0.07 3.59
CA GLY A 25 -6.65 -0.77 4.48
C GLY A 25 -7.80 0.12 4.93
N GLY A 26 -8.71 -0.46 5.71
CA GLY A 26 -9.92 0.19 6.21
C GLY A 26 -11.21 -0.52 5.77
N ALA A 27 -12.30 -0.26 6.49
CA ALA A 27 -13.57 -0.97 6.30
C ALA A 27 -14.15 -0.98 4.86
N PRO A 28 -14.02 0.08 4.04
CA PRO A 28 -14.52 0.06 2.65
C PRO A 28 -13.47 -0.42 1.62
N VAL A 29 -12.25 -0.75 2.04
CA VAL A 29 -11.16 -1.13 1.14
C VAL A 29 -11.15 -2.64 0.93
N THR A 30 -10.83 -3.07 -0.29
CA THR A 30 -10.70 -4.49 -0.64
C THR A 30 -9.36 -4.76 -1.29
N GLU A 31 -8.98 -6.03 -1.37
CA GLU A 31 -7.79 -6.45 -2.12
C GLU A 31 -7.87 -6.03 -3.60
N ALA A 32 -9.04 -6.21 -4.22
CA ALA A 32 -9.27 -5.76 -5.60
C ALA A 32 -9.05 -4.24 -5.78
N PHE A 33 -9.46 -3.42 -4.80
CA PHE A 33 -9.19 -1.98 -4.85
C PHE A 33 -7.69 -1.69 -4.72
N CYS A 34 -6.97 -2.39 -3.84
CA CYS A 34 -5.52 -2.27 -3.69
C CYS A 34 -4.79 -2.53 -5.00
N GLU A 35 -5.15 -3.63 -5.69
CA GLU A 35 -4.58 -3.98 -6.99
C GLU A 35 -4.94 -2.92 -8.05
N GLN A 36 -6.19 -2.47 -8.07
CA GLN A 36 -6.66 -1.46 -9.03
C GLN A 36 -5.86 -0.15 -8.94
N ILE A 37 -5.53 0.30 -7.72
CA ILE A 37 -4.77 1.54 -7.53
C ILE A 37 -3.25 1.34 -7.58
N GLY A 38 -2.77 0.11 -7.74
CA GLY A 38 -1.34 -0.19 -7.78
C GLY A 38 -0.62 -0.10 -6.44
N ALA A 39 -1.32 -0.31 -5.33
CA ALA A 39 -0.70 -0.43 -4.00
C ALA A 39 -0.09 -1.84 -3.80
N ASP A 40 0.89 -1.95 -2.90
CA ASP A 40 1.66 -3.18 -2.69
C ASP A 40 0.95 -4.21 -1.80
N LYS A 41 0.13 -3.75 -0.84
CA LYS A 41 -0.53 -4.67 0.11
C LYS A 41 -1.82 -4.11 0.68
N TYR A 42 -2.87 -4.93 0.65
CA TYR A 42 -4.07 -4.74 1.44
C TYR A 42 -3.99 -5.50 2.76
N THR A 43 -4.55 -4.92 3.83
CA THR A 43 -4.79 -5.61 5.10
C THR A 43 -6.17 -5.23 5.66
N ALA A 44 -6.84 -6.22 6.27
CA ALA A 44 -8.22 -6.07 6.75
C ALA A 44 -8.31 -5.34 8.10
N ASP A 45 -7.24 -5.36 8.89
CA ASP A 45 -7.20 -4.81 10.24
C ASP A 45 -5.80 -4.29 10.60
N ALA A 46 -5.72 -3.54 11.71
CA ALA A 46 -4.50 -2.89 12.15
C ALA A 46 -3.41 -3.86 12.63
N ALA A 47 -3.77 -5.01 13.20
CA ALA A 47 -2.79 -5.99 13.66
C ALA A 47 -2.12 -6.65 12.45
N SER A 48 -2.91 -7.14 11.50
CA SER A 48 -2.44 -7.69 10.23
C SER A 48 -1.59 -6.68 9.44
N ALA A 49 -1.91 -5.38 9.50
CA ALA A 49 -1.11 -4.32 8.90
C ALA A 49 0.29 -4.22 9.50
N ALA A 50 0.41 -4.29 10.83
CA ALA A 50 1.69 -4.24 11.51
C ALA A 50 2.59 -5.43 11.14
N ASP A 51 2.03 -6.64 11.14
CA ASP A 51 2.76 -7.86 10.75
C ASP A 51 3.24 -7.80 9.29
N ALA A 52 2.37 -7.36 8.38
CA ALA A 52 2.72 -7.21 6.97
C ALA A 52 3.80 -6.14 6.74
N ALA A 53 3.74 -5.01 7.46
CA ALA A 53 4.76 -3.97 7.37
C ALA A 53 6.14 -4.48 7.81
N VAL A 54 6.22 -5.22 8.92
CA VAL A 54 7.46 -5.85 9.39
C VAL A 54 8.00 -6.83 8.34
N ALA A 55 7.15 -7.65 7.74
CA ALA A 55 7.56 -8.59 6.70
C ALA A 55 8.13 -7.87 5.46
N LEU A 56 7.48 -6.80 5.00
CA LEU A 56 7.94 -6.00 3.85
C LEU A 56 9.28 -5.30 4.12
N CYS A 57 9.48 -4.75 5.31
CA CYS A 57 10.76 -4.17 5.70
C CYS A 57 11.89 -5.20 5.73
N ARG A 58 11.62 -6.42 6.21
CA ARG A 58 12.61 -7.51 6.25
C ARG A 58 12.95 -8.06 4.87
N ALA A 59 11.98 -8.11 3.96
CA ALA A 59 12.20 -8.58 2.59
C ALA A 59 13.04 -7.63 1.72
N SER A 60 13.24 -6.39 2.18
CA SER A 60 14.04 -5.36 1.50
C SER A 60 15.46 -5.22 2.08
N ALA A 61 15.84 -6.12 3.00
CA ALA A 61 17.15 -6.18 3.65
C ALA A 61 18.09 -7.19 2.99
#